data_AF-A0A7X6KY80-F1
#
_entry.id   AF-A0A7X6KY80-F1
#
_cell.length_a   1.000
_cell.length_b   1.000
_cell.length_c   1.000
_cell.angle_alpha   90.00
_cell.angle_beta   90.00
_cell.angle_gamma   90.00
#
_symmetry.space_group_name_H-M   'P 1'
#
loop_
_entity.id
_entity.type
_entity.pdbx_description
1 polymer ?
#
loop_
_entity_poly.entity_id
_entity_poly.type
_entity_poly.pdbx_seq_one_letter_code
_entity_poly.pdbx_strand_id
1 'polypeptide(L)' 'MSALGWVVMGCVWVAVVALAVWAVSRLFPSRAASTPRAALDEWLASGEIDIDLYRRLRADLDAAASNAPVNRW' A
#
# COMPACT_ATOMS: atom_id res chain seq x y z
N MET A 1 -3.64 -7.71 43.13
CA MET A 1 -3.30 -7.39 41.73
C MET A 1 -4.41 -6.52 41.18
N SER A 2 -4.22 -5.21 41.10
CA SER A 2 -5.30 -4.28 40.74
C SER A 2 -5.71 -4.47 39.27
N ALA A 3 -6.91 -4.98 39.03
CA ALA A 3 -7.49 -5.16 37.69
C ALA A 3 -7.48 -3.86 36.88
N LEU A 4 -7.68 -2.72 37.55
CA LEU A 4 -7.58 -1.39 36.95
C LEU A 4 -6.20 -1.13 36.31
N GLY A 5 -5.13 -1.59 36.95
CA GLY A 5 -3.76 -1.40 36.45
C GLY A 5 -3.49 -2.20 35.18
N TRP A 6 -4.05 -3.41 35.08
CA TRP A 6 -3.91 -4.25 33.87
C TRP A 6 -4.69 -3.68 32.69
N VAL A 7 -5.90 -3.16 32.92
CA VAL A 7 -6.71 -2.52 31.87
C VAL A 7 -6.04 -1.26 31.32
N VAL A 8 -5.55 -0.38 32.21
CA VAL A 8 -4.84 0.84 31.79
C VAL A 8 -3.57 0.48 31.03
N MET A 9 -2.79 -0.50 31.51
CA MET A 9 -1.59 -0.98 30.83
C MET A 9 -1.91 -1.49 29.41
N GLY A 10 -2.96 -2.32 29.26
CA GLY A 10 -3.40 -2.81 27.96
C GLY A 10 -3.82 -1.68 27.01
N CYS A 11 -4.60 -0.72 27.50
CA CYS A 11 -5.02 0.46 26.73
C CYS A 11 -3.83 1.29 26.24
N VAL A 12 -2.84 1.51 27.12
CA VAL A 12 -1.60 2.22 26.77
C VAL A 12 -0.85 1.48 25.67
N TRP A 13 -0.72 0.15 25.77
CA TRP A 13 -0.08 -0.66 24.73
C TRP A 13 -0.81 -0.60 23.40
N VAL A 14 -2.14 -0.71 23.40
CA VAL A 14 -2.94 -0.59 22.17
C VAL A 14 -2.75 0.78 21.53
N ALA A 15 -2.74 1.85 22.32
CA ALA A 15 -2.47 3.19 21.84
C ALA A 15 -1.07 3.30 21.24
N VAL A 16 -0.04 2.75 21.90
CA VAL A 16 1.34 2.72 21.39
C VAL A 16 1.43 1.94 20.08
N VAL A 17 0.80 0.77 19.98
CA VAL A 17 0.78 -0.04 18.75
C VAL A 17 0.04 0.68 17.64
N ALA A 18 -1.13 1.26 17.92
CA ALA A 18 -1.89 2.04 16.97
C ALA A 18 -1.09 3.24 16.46
N LEU A 19 -0.35 3.92 17.36
CA LEU A 19 0.48 5.07 17.03
C LEU A 19 1.74 4.65 16.26
N ALA A 20 2.29 3.47 16.53
CA ALA A 20 3.36 2.87 15.75
C ALA A 20 2.89 2.49 14.34
N VAL A 21 1.75 1.81 14.20
CA VAL A 21 1.13 1.48 12.91
C VAL A 21 0.77 2.75 12.14
N TRP A 22 0.23 3.75 12.84
CA TRP A 22 -0.05 5.06 12.29
C TRP A 22 1.24 5.74 11.82
N ALA A 23 2.29 5.77 12.64
CA ALA A 23 3.58 6.35 12.28
C ALA A 23 4.21 5.64 11.08
N VAL A 24 4.14 4.30 11.02
CA VAL A 24 4.63 3.53 9.86
C VAL A 24 3.82 3.86 8.61
N SER A 25 2.48 3.83 8.67
CA SER A 25 1.63 4.23 7.54
C SER A 25 1.76 5.72 7.16
N ARG A 26 2.12 6.58 8.11
CA ARG A 26 2.36 8.03 7.99
C ARG A 26 3.80 8.40 7.64
N LEU A 27 4.77 7.50 7.78
CA LEU A 27 6.08 7.58 7.14
C LEU A 27 6.06 6.99 5.73
N PHE A 28 5.16 6.03 5.47
CA PHE A 28 4.86 5.49 4.14
C PHE A 28 3.53 5.97 3.49
N PRO A 29 3.03 7.23 3.67
CA PRO A 29 1.83 7.71 3.02
C PRO A 29 2.11 8.05 1.54
N SER A 30 3.35 7.84 1.07
CA SER A 30 3.78 7.98 -0.32
C SER A 30 3.66 6.69 -1.15
N ARG A 31 3.20 5.57 -0.56
CA ARG A 31 2.71 4.40 -1.32
C ARG A 31 1.18 4.32 -1.34
N ALA A 32 0.49 5.37 -0.91
CA ALA A 32 -0.89 5.59 -1.32
C ALA A 32 -0.88 5.83 -2.83
N ALA A 33 -1.05 4.74 -3.59
CA ALA A 33 -1.13 4.69 -5.04
C ALA A 33 0.13 5.11 -5.81
N SER A 34 1.27 4.42 -5.59
CA SER A 34 2.08 4.12 -6.78
C SER A 34 1.20 3.22 -7.63
N THR A 35 0.48 3.80 -8.58
CA THR A 35 -0.31 3.03 -9.55
C THR A 35 0.57 1.87 -10.05
N PRO A 36 0.03 0.68 -10.34
CA PRO A 36 0.83 -0.42 -10.88
C PRO A 36 1.75 0.00 -12.04
N ARG A 37 1.36 1.06 -12.76
CA ARG A 37 2.15 1.77 -13.79
C ARG A 37 3.44 2.43 -13.25
N ALA A 38 3.39 3.11 -12.10
CA ALA A 38 4.57 3.76 -11.50
C ALA A 38 5.64 2.76 -11.05
N ALA A 39 5.26 1.56 -10.60
CA ALA A 39 6.20 0.49 -10.28
C ALA A 39 6.88 -0.07 -11.55
N LEU A 40 6.12 -0.22 -12.65
CA LEU A 40 6.67 -0.62 -13.95
C LEU A 40 7.62 0.43 -14.54
N ASP A 41 7.30 1.72 -14.38
CA ASP A 41 8.15 2.81 -14.85
C ASP A 41 9.47 2.88 -14.07
N GLU A 42 9.45 2.60 -12.77
CA GLU A 42 10.66 2.49 -11.94
C GLU A 42 11.52 1.29 -12.35
N TRP A 43 10.91 0.14 -12.65
CA TRP A 43 11.61 -1.06 -13.14
C TRP A 43 12.19 -0.90 -14.54
N LEU A 44 11.53 -0.14 -15.41
CA LEU A 44 12.07 0.22 -16.73
C LEU A 44 13.25 1.19 -16.58
N ALA A 45 13.14 2.18 -15.69
CA ALA A 45 14.21 3.14 -15.42
C ALA A 45 15.44 2.48 -14.76
N SER A 46 15.24 1.43 -13.97
CA SER A 46 16.33 0.62 -13.40
C SER A 46 16.97 -0.36 -14.40
N GLY A 47 16.34 -0.54 -15.58
CA GLY A 47 16.79 -1.51 -16.59
C GLY A 47 16.56 -2.97 -16.20
N GLU A 48 15.80 -3.23 -15.13
CA GLU A 48 15.45 -4.58 -14.67
C GLU A 48 14.42 -5.24 -15.60
N ILE A 49 13.65 -4.42 -16.33
CA ILE A 49 12.63 -4.87 -17.27
C ILE A 49 12.87 -4.31 -18.68
N ASP A 50 12.73 -5.19 -19.65
CA ASP A 50 12.77 -4.86 -21.08
C ASP A 50 11.47 -4.18 -21.55
N ILE A 51 11.58 -3.34 -22.59
CA ILE A 51 10.49 -2.54 -23.16
C ILE A 51 9.33 -3.41 -23.65
N ASP A 52 9.61 -4.62 -24.14
CA ASP A 52 8.59 -5.54 -24.61
C ASP A 52 7.83 -6.21 -23.45
N LEU A 53 8.50 -6.50 -22.34
CA LEU A 53 7.87 -7.01 -21.12
C LEU A 53 7.02 -5.92 -20.46
N TYR A 54 7.54 -4.69 -20.42
CA TYR A 54 6.79 -3.52 -19.98
C TYR A 54 5.48 -3.33 -20.76
N ARG A 55 5.54 -3.40 -22.10
CA ARG A 55 4.37 -3.21 -22.96
C ARG A 55 3.29 -4.27 -22.74
N ARG A 56 3.69 -5.53 -22.52
CA ARG A 56 2.77 -6.63 -22.18
C ARG A 56 2.07 -6.39 -20.86
N LEU A 57 2.85 -6.11 -19.80
CA LEU A 57 2.30 -5.87 -18.46
C LEU A 57 1.38 -4.63 -18.42
N ARG A 58 1.70 -3.60 -19.20
CA ARG A 58 0.85 -2.40 -19.33
C ARG A 58 -0.51 -2.73 -19.96
N ALA A 59 -0.54 -3.55 -21.01
CA ALA A 59 -1.78 -3.97 -21.67
C ALA A 59 -2.67 -4.80 -20.73
N ASP A 60 -2.09 -5.69 -19.93
CA ASP A 60 -2.82 -6.51 -18.95
C ASP A 60 -3.47 -5.65 -17.86
N LEU A 61 -2.74 -4.64 -17.37
CA LEU A 61 -3.26 -3.68 -16.39
C LEU A 61 -4.38 -2.81 -16.96
N ASP A 62 -4.26 -2.37 -18.21
CA ASP A 62 -5.28 -1.57 -18.87
C ASP A 62 -6.56 -2.41 -19.11
N ALA A 63 -6.41 -3.69 -19.48
CA ALA A 63 -7.51 -4.64 -19.61
C ALA A 63 -8.20 -4.92 -18.26
N ALA A 64 -7.43 -5.06 -17.18
CA ALA A 64 -7.97 -5.23 -15.83
C ALA A 64 -8.72 -3.98 -15.35
N ALA A 65 -8.20 -2.78 -15.67
CA ALA A 65 -8.88 -1.52 -15.36
C ALA A 65 -10.16 -1.32 -16.16
N SER A 66 -10.21 -1.76 -17.42
CA SER A 66 -11.44 -1.74 -18.22
C SER A 66 -12.48 -2.78 -17.77
N ASN A 67 -12.03 -3.89 -17.19
CA ASN A 67 -12.89 -4.95 -16.66
C ASN A 67 -13.35 -4.72 -15.22
N ALA A 68 -12.77 -3.73 -14.52
CA ALA A 68 -13.29 -3.32 -13.23
C ALA A 68 -14.71 -2.75 -13.43
N PRO A 69 -15.76 -3.30 -12.78
CA PRO A 69 -17.11 -2.82 -12.96
C PRO A 69 -17.15 -1.32 -12.62
N VAL A 70 -17.60 -0.53 -13.59
CA VAL A 70 -18.00 0.89 -13.40
C VAL A 70 -19.24 0.90 -12.51
N ASN A 71 -19.06 0.67 -11.21
CA ASN A 71 -20.10 0.89 -10.20
C ASN A 71 -19.52 1.72 -9.05
N ARG A 72 -19.32 3.01 -9.33
CA ARG A 72 -19.09 4.01 -8.29
C ARG A 72 -19.93 5.24 -8.60
N TRP A 73 -21.21 5.16 -8.23
CA TRP A 73 -22.07 6.29 -7.89
C TRP A 73 -22.47 6.13 -6.44
#